data_AF-A0A1Q6KK67-F1
#
_entry.id   AF-A0A1Q6KK67-F1
#
_cell.length_a   1.000
_cell.length_b   1.000
_cell.length_c   1.000
_cell.angle_alpha   90.00
_cell.angle_beta   90.00
_cell.angle_gamma   90.00
#
_symmetry.space_group_name_H-M   'P 1'
#
loop_
_entity.id
_entity.type
_entity.pdbx_description
1 polymer ?
#
loop_
_entity_poly.entity_id
_entity_poly.type
_entity_poly.pdbx_seq_one_letter_code
_entity_poly.pdbx_strand_id
1 'polypeptide(L)'
;MKKIVFVMVAIAVITGGGIWWWKTVNDKKVSKKNNNETNYQAERSSVKQNNENIKNSNQNTSEINITNTNTTTNNSNSNNGNTSNQEKEIAKFSTKIYTKESERQNNIAITCKTLSSKKVEPGETFSFCNTVGKATTAKGYQEADIYVNGKKKKGLGGGNCQVSTTLYNAVLKVQGLEVVERHQHSNHVPYIQDGKDAAVAYGSYDFKFKNNTEKTIKIVMENTTQNVTAKIYS
;
A
#
# COMPACT_ATOMS: atom_id res chain seq x y z
N MET A 1 -83.79 46.45 14.18
CA MET A 1 -83.08 47.38 15.08
C MET A 1 -81.66 46.89 15.29
N LYS A 2 -80.69 47.80 15.11
CA LYS A 2 -79.30 47.85 15.63
C LYS A 2 -78.25 46.82 15.14
N LYS A 3 -77.31 47.37 14.35
CA LYS A 3 -75.91 46.93 14.15
C LYS A 3 -75.09 47.26 15.40
N ILE A 4 -74.14 46.40 15.80
CA ILE A 4 -72.98 46.67 16.67
C ILE A 4 -71.92 45.61 16.25
N VAL A 5 -70.94 45.88 15.36
CA VAL A 5 -69.64 46.57 15.51
C VAL A 5 -68.89 46.22 16.79
N PHE A 6 -67.89 45.35 16.70
CA PHE A 6 -66.68 45.45 17.50
C PHE A 6 -65.45 45.28 16.61
N VAL A 7 -64.72 46.39 16.48
CA VAL A 7 -63.40 46.53 15.90
C VAL A 7 -62.40 46.28 17.03
N MET A 8 -61.39 45.43 16.82
CA MET A 8 -60.22 45.32 17.70
C MET A 8 -58.93 45.42 16.88
N VAL A 9 -58.57 46.66 16.59
CA VAL A 9 -57.24 47.03 16.09
C VAL A 9 -56.16 46.46 17.01
N ALA A 10 -55.32 45.57 16.47
CA ALA A 10 -54.01 45.28 17.03
C ALA A 10 -52.96 45.77 16.03
N ILE A 11 -52.43 46.96 16.29
CA ILE A 11 -51.22 47.49 15.66
C ILE A 11 -50.04 46.83 16.36
N ALA A 12 -49.21 46.11 15.60
CA ALA A 12 -47.84 45.80 16.00
C ALA A 12 -46.91 46.26 14.86
N VAL A 13 -46.44 47.50 14.98
CA VAL A 13 -45.27 47.99 14.24
C VAL A 13 -44.09 47.90 15.21
N ILE A 14 -43.23 46.90 15.04
CA ILE A 14 -41.80 46.95 15.45
C ILE A 14 -40.98 46.17 14.41
N THR A 15 -40.52 46.91 13.41
CA THR A 15 -39.14 46.99 12.90
C THR A 15 -38.25 45.73 12.95
N GLY A 16 -37.87 45.28 11.75
CA GLY A 16 -36.45 45.06 11.40
C GLY A 16 -35.61 44.24 12.37
N GLY A 17 -35.87 42.94 12.48
CA GLY A 17 -34.99 41.99 13.18
C GLY A 17 -34.77 40.66 12.46
N GLY A 18 -35.39 40.45 11.28
CA GLY A 18 -35.44 39.14 10.62
C GLY A 18 -34.26 38.80 9.70
N ILE A 19 -33.37 39.75 9.39
CA ILE A 19 -32.29 39.54 8.40
C ILE A 19 -30.89 39.54 9.06
N TRP A 20 -30.78 39.92 10.33
CA TRP A 20 -29.51 39.86 11.07
C TRP A 20 -29.35 38.58 11.93
N TRP A 21 -30.41 37.77 12.09
CA TRP A 21 -30.36 36.52 12.86
C TRP A 21 -30.29 35.24 12.01
N TRP A 22 -29.90 35.34 10.74
CA TRP A 22 -29.43 34.20 9.95
C TRP A 22 -27.93 34.27 9.62
N LYS A 23 -27.27 35.39 9.91
CA LYS A 23 -25.83 35.62 9.64
C LYS A 23 -24.94 35.67 10.89
N THR A 24 -25.43 35.12 12.02
CA THR A 24 -24.69 35.06 13.30
C THR A 24 -24.94 33.75 14.07
N VAL A 25 -25.26 32.66 13.37
CA VAL A 25 -25.20 31.28 13.90
C VAL A 25 -24.12 30.45 13.19
N ASN A 26 -23.32 31.11 12.33
CA ASN A 26 -22.23 30.50 11.56
C ASN A 26 -20.83 30.80 12.11
N ASP A 27 -20.71 31.41 13.29
CA ASP A 27 -19.42 31.60 13.94
C ASP A 27 -19.51 31.29 15.44
N LYS A 28 -18.58 30.45 15.90
CA LYS A 28 -18.37 29.93 17.28
C LYS A 28 -19.07 28.61 17.63
N LYS A 29 -18.52 27.51 17.07
CA LYS A 29 -17.99 26.37 17.85
C LYS A 29 -17.11 25.46 16.98
N VAL A 30 -16.04 26.03 16.41
CA VAL A 30 -14.88 25.24 15.98
C VAL A 30 -13.94 25.11 17.17
N SER A 31 -14.21 24.17 18.06
CA SER A 31 -13.16 23.65 18.93
C SER A 31 -12.26 22.76 18.08
N LYS A 32 -11.10 23.29 17.70
CA LYS A 32 -9.99 22.51 17.13
C LYS A 32 -9.66 21.36 18.08
N LYS A 33 -10.12 20.16 17.77
CA LYS A 33 -9.50 18.93 18.29
C LYS A 33 -8.59 18.40 17.19
N ASN A 34 -7.37 18.94 17.16
CA ASN A 34 -6.26 18.35 16.43
C ASN A 34 -5.91 17.02 17.11
N ASN A 35 -6.52 15.92 16.68
CA ASN A 35 -6.05 14.58 17.01
C ASN A 35 -5.02 14.15 15.96
N ASN A 36 -3.89 14.85 15.91
CA ASN A 36 -2.67 14.34 15.31
C ASN A 36 -1.88 13.71 16.45
N GLU A 37 -2.05 12.40 16.64
CA GLU A 37 -1.09 11.49 17.26
C GLU A 37 -1.76 10.11 17.37
N THR A 38 -1.73 9.34 16.28
CA THR A 38 -1.77 7.89 16.42
C THR A 38 -0.36 7.46 16.81
N ASN A 39 -0.09 7.46 18.12
CA ASN A 39 1.06 6.75 18.69
C ASN A 39 0.81 5.25 18.48
N TYR A 40 1.19 4.77 17.30
CA TYR A 40 1.31 3.37 16.99
C TYR A 40 2.73 3.00 17.42
N GLN A 41 2.86 2.16 18.44
CA GLN A 41 4.14 1.66 18.93
C GLN A 41 4.15 0.14 18.69
N ALA A 42 4.86 -0.30 17.66
CA ALA A 42 5.37 -1.65 17.51
C ALA A 42 6.77 -1.66 18.14
N GLU A 43 6.96 -2.49 19.16
CA GLU A 43 8.24 -2.67 19.83
C GLU A 43 9.27 -3.31 18.87
N ARG A 44 10.50 -2.77 18.91
CA ARG A 44 11.62 -3.10 18.02
C ARG A 44 12.26 -4.43 18.43
N SER A 45 12.33 -5.39 17.50
CA SER A 45 13.34 -6.46 17.52
C SER A 45 14.13 -6.40 16.22
N SER A 46 15.21 -5.62 16.21
CA SER A 46 16.14 -5.53 15.08
C SER A 46 17.24 -6.58 15.23
N VAL A 47 17.23 -7.62 14.38
CA VAL A 47 18.41 -8.46 14.15
C VAL A 47 19.18 -7.87 12.96
N LYS A 48 20.35 -7.30 13.24
CA LYS A 48 21.37 -6.98 12.23
C LYS A 48 22.22 -8.25 12.05
N GLN A 49 22.26 -8.82 10.85
CA GLN A 49 23.37 -9.67 10.45
C GLN A 49 24.42 -8.80 9.77
N ASN A 50 25.55 -8.64 10.45
CA ASN A 50 26.76 -8.04 9.90
C ASN A 50 27.45 -9.04 8.96
N ASN A 51 27.96 -8.51 7.86
CA ASN A 51 28.77 -9.23 6.89
C ASN A 51 30.22 -8.75 7.05
N GLU A 52 31.18 -9.66 7.20
CA GLU A 52 32.60 -9.33 7.17
C GLU A 52 33.39 -10.36 6.34
N ASN A 53 34.09 -9.82 5.32
CA ASN A 53 35.52 -10.06 4.99
C ASN A 53 35.86 -11.35 4.17
N ILE A 54 36.66 -11.40 3.07
CA ILE A 54 37.92 -10.73 2.62
C ILE A 54 38.29 -11.01 1.13
N LYS A 55 38.84 -9.97 0.45
CA LYS A 55 39.90 -9.82 -0.62
C LYS A 55 40.04 -10.71 -1.88
N ASN A 56 40.10 -9.99 -3.02
CA ASN A 56 41.11 -9.91 -4.10
C ASN A 56 42.02 -11.12 -4.46
N SER A 57 42.05 -11.44 -5.76
CA SER A 57 43.30 -11.55 -6.56
C SER A 57 43.03 -11.33 -8.06
N ASN A 58 43.77 -10.38 -8.65
CA ASN A 58 44.04 -10.25 -10.09
C ASN A 58 44.95 -11.40 -10.56
N GLN A 59 44.88 -11.78 -11.84
CA GLN A 59 46.02 -12.08 -12.73
C GLN A 59 45.57 -12.01 -14.21
N ASN A 60 46.54 -11.65 -15.07
CA ASN A 60 46.45 -11.14 -16.44
C ASN A 60 46.90 -12.21 -17.47
N THR A 61 47.07 -11.81 -18.75
CA THR A 61 47.72 -12.46 -19.93
C THR A 61 46.87 -13.42 -20.80
N SER A 62 46.52 -13.06 -22.06
CA SER A 62 47.27 -13.18 -23.36
C SER A 62 47.37 -14.65 -23.83
N GLU A 63 47.04 -15.14 -25.04
CA GLU A 63 47.12 -14.65 -26.44
C GLU A 63 46.32 -15.58 -27.41
N ILE A 64 45.72 -14.96 -28.44
CA ILE A 64 45.62 -15.32 -29.89
C ILE A 64 45.67 -16.80 -30.35
N ASN A 65 44.65 -17.24 -31.10
CA ASN A 65 44.85 -17.84 -32.44
C ASN A 65 43.58 -17.89 -33.31
N ILE A 66 43.78 -17.43 -34.55
CA ILE A 66 42.82 -17.26 -35.66
C ILE A 66 42.86 -18.51 -36.54
N THR A 67 41.70 -19.05 -36.93
CA THR A 67 41.58 -19.83 -38.18
C THR A 67 40.29 -19.49 -38.90
N ASN A 68 40.45 -18.95 -40.11
CA ASN A 68 39.41 -18.71 -41.11
C ASN A 68 39.02 -20.03 -41.80
N THR A 69 37.72 -20.20 -42.08
CA THR A 69 37.25 -20.89 -43.28
C THR A 69 35.98 -20.22 -43.80
N ASN A 70 36.07 -19.69 -45.02
CA ASN A 70 34.96 -19.15 -45.81
C ASN A 70 34.16 -20.30 -46.42
N THR A 71 32.82 -20.20 -46.45
CA THR A 71 32.04 -20.18 -47.71
C THR A 71 30.53 -19.95 -47.47
N THR A 72 30.07 -18.82 -48.04
CA THR A 72 28.85 -18.59 -48.85
C THR A 72 27.58 -19.40 -48.54
N THR A 73 26.46 -18.71 -48.25
CA THR A 73 25.31 -18.59 -49.18
C THR A 73 24.28 -17.60 -48.62
N ASN A 74 23.85 -16.69 -49.50
CA ASN A 74 22.76 -15.75 -49.31
C ASN A 74 21.47 -16.43 -48.82
N ASN A 75 20.83 -15.86 -47.80
CA ASN A 75 19.39 -15.64 -47.92
C ASN A 75 18.93 -14.51 -47.01
N SER A 76 18.25 -13.54 -47.62
CA SER A 76 17.49 -12.50 -46.95
C SER A 76 16.54 -13.11 -45.92
N ASN A 77 16.60 -12.65 -44.68
CA ASN A 77 15.37 -12.29 -44.00
C ASN A 77 15.63 -11.25 -42.92
N SER A 78 15.05 -10.08 -43.15
CA SER A 78 14.79 -9.06 -42.16
C SER A 78 13.94 -9.69 -41.05
N ASN A 79 14.59 -10.31 -40.06
CA ASN A 79 13.95 -10.62 -38.79
C ASN A 79 13.92 -9.33 -37.99
N ASN A 80 12.81 -8.61 -38.17
CA ASN A 80 12.31 -7.61 -37.25
C ASN A 80 12.10 -8.30 -35.89
N GLY A 81 13.15 -8.34 -35.08
CA GLY A 81 13.15 -8.87 -33.74
C GLY A 81 12.39 -7.94 -32.82
N ASN A 82 11.06 -8.00 -32.88
CA ASN A 82 10.25 -7.63 -31.73
C ASN A 82 10.49 -8.67 -30.64
N THR A 83 11.59 -8.49 -29.89
CA THR A 83 11.81 -9.16 -28.61
C THR A 83 10.74 -8.63 -27.66
N SER A 84 9.55 -9.25 -27.70
CA SER A 84 8.55 -9.11 -26.66
C SER A 84 9.23 -9.57 -25.37
N ASN A 85 9.60 -8.60 -24.52
CA ASN A 85 10.01 -8.85 -23.14
C ASN A 85 8.82 -9.52 -22.43
N GLN A 86 8.77 -10.84 -22.45
CA GLN A 86 7.73 -11.59 -21.77
C GLN A 86 8.08 -11.68 -20.29
N GLU A 87 7.27 -11.01 -19.47
CA GLU A 87 7.38 -11.04 -18.03
C GLU A 87 7.15 -12.46 -17.50
N LYS A 88 8.10 -12.99 -16.73
CA LYS A 88 8.03 -14.32 -16.13
C LYS A 88 7.66 -14.22 -14.65
N GLU A 89 6.68 -15.00 -14.20
CA GLU A 89 6.40 -15.14 -12.76
C GLU A 89 7.58 -15.82 -12.07
N ILE A 90 8.19 -15.15 -11.09
CA ILE A 90 9.35 -15.63 -10.35
C ILE A 90 9.03 -15.93 -8.87
N ALA A 91 7.93 -15.39 -8.34
CA ALA A 91 7.46 -15.75 -7.01
C ALA A 91 5.95 -15.54 -6.86
N LYS A 92 5.36 -16.33 -5.95
CA LYS A 92 3.95 -16.25 -5.56
C LYS A 92 3.77 -16.59 -4.08
N PHE A 93 2.91 -15.85 -3.41
CA PHE A 93 2.49 -16.14 -2.04
C PHE A 93 1.03 -15.74 -1.82
N SER A 94 0.32 -16.49 -0.97
CA SER A 94 -1.08 -16.21 -0.65
C SER A 94 -1.34 -16.32 0.85
N THR A 95 -2.23 -15.47 1.36
CA THR A 95 -2.77 -15.56 2.73
C THR A 95 -4.29 -15.70 2.68
N LYS A 96 -4.85 -16.45 3.64
CA LYS A 96 -6.29 -16.65 3.75
C LYS A 96 -6.99 -15.46 4.41
N ILE A 97 -8.17 -15.12 3.93
CA ILE A 97 -9.07 -14.14 4.54
C ILE A 97 -10.13 -14.90 5.35
N TYR A 98 -10.06 -14.80 6.67
CA TYR A 98 -11.01 -15.47 7.57
C TYR A 98 -12.29 -14.66 7.78
N THR A 99 -12.17 -13.34 7.84
CA THR A 99 -13.31 -12.44 8.07
C THR A 99 -13.90 -11.98 6.74
N LYS A 100 -15.21 -12.19 6.57
CA LYS A 100 -15.96 -11.85 5.35
C LYS A 100 -16.68 -10.50 5.41
N GLU A 101 -16.30 -9.61 6.34
CA GLU A 101 -16.82 -8.24 6.42
C GLU A 101 -16.60 -7.50 5.09
N SER A 102 -17.67 -6.92 4.54
CA SER A 102 -17.66 -6.25 3.24
C SER A 102 -16.67 -5.09 3.17
N GLU A 103 -16.57 -4.31 4.24
CA GLU A 103 -15.72 -3.13 4.36
C GLU A 103 -14.25 -3.52 4.29
N ARG A 104 -13.90 -4.62 4.95
CA ARG A 104 -12.55 -5.19 4.92
C ARG A 104 -12.19 -5.71 3.53
N GLN A 105 -13.13 -6.41 2.88
CA GLN A 105 -12.93 -6.93 1.53
C GLN A 105 -12.72 -5.80 0.52
N ASN A 106 -13.52 -4.73 0.63
CA ASN A 106 -13.36 -3.51 -0.16
C ASN A 106 -11.98 -2.87 0.04
N ASN A 107 -11.56 -2.67 1.30
CA ASN A 107 -10.25 -2.10 1.60
C ASN A 107 -9.09 -2.92 1.03
N ILE A 108 -9.16 -4.25 1.14
CA ILE A 108 -8.17 -5.16 0.54
C ILE A 108 -8.16 -5.01 -0.97
N ALA A 109 -9.32 -4.98 -1.62
CA ALA A 109 -9.43 -4.83 -3.06
C ALA A 109 -8.81 -3.50 -3.55
N ILE A 110 -9.09 -2.39 -2.87
CA ILE A 110 -8.49 -1.08 -3.18
C ILE A 110 -6.97 -1.14 -3.05
N THR A 111 -6.47 -1.74 -1.96
CA THR A 111 -5.03 -1.84 -1.69
C THR A 111 -4.33 -2.72 -2.72
N CYS A 112 -4.88 -3.90 -3.03
CA CYS A 112 -4.35 -4.79 -4.06
C CYS A 112 -4.34 -4.09 -5.43
N LYS A 113 -5.44 -3.43 -5.82
CA LYS A 113 -5.52 -2.69 -7.08
C LYS A 113 -4.48 -1.58 -7.17
N THR A 114 -4.23 -0.87 -6.07
CA THR A 114 -3.24 0.23 -6.03
C THR A 114 -1.80 -0.28 -6.20
N LEU A 115 -1.49 -1.45 -5.66
CA LEU A 115 -0.16 -2.06 -5.73
C LEU A 115 0.08 -2.82 -7.04
N SER A 116 -0.98 -3.35 -7.65
CA SER A 116 -0.85 -4.20 -8.83
C SER A 116 -0.32 -3.41 -10.02
N SER A 117 0.62 -4.01 -10.75
CA SER A 117 1.41 -3.41 -11.83
C SER A 117 2.47 -2.40 -11.40
N LYS A 118 2.76 -2.23 -10.10
CA LYS A 118 3.91 -1.42 -9.66
C LYS A 118 5.20 -2.08 -10.12
N LYS A 119 5.97 -1.35 -10.93
CA LYS A 119 7.34 -1.70 -11.31
C LYS A 119 8.33 -1.11 -10.31
N VAL A 120 9.39 -1.87 -10.04
CA VAL A 120 10.51 -1.51 -9.17
C VAL A 120 11.78 -1.73 -9.98
N GLU A 121 12.43 -0.65 -10.38
CA GLU A 121 13.62 -0.70 -11.23
C GLU A 121 14.84 -1.24 -10.46
N PRO A 122 15.88 -1.75 -11.16
CA PRO A 122 17.16 -2.07 -10.53
C PRO A 122 17.70 -0.90 -9.69
N GLY A 123 18.03 -1.17 -8.44
CA GLY A 123 18.48 -0.19 -7.44
C GLY A 123 17.36 0.59 -6.74
N GLU A 124 16.11 0.55 -7.22
CA GLU A 124 14.97 1.24 -6.60
C GLU A 124 14.58 0.57 -5.28
N THR A 125 14.20 1.39 -4.29
CA THR A 125 13.54 0.93 -3.07
C THR A 125 12.05 1.13 -3.18
N PHE A 126 11.30 0.03 -3.17
CA PHE A 126 9.85 0.05 -3.02
C PHE A 126 9.47 0.43 -1.59
N SER A 127 8.38 1.20 -1.45
CA SER A 127 7.72 1.49 -0.18
C SER A 127 6.22 1.23 -0.30
N PHE A 128 5.69 0.41 0.59
CA PHE A 128 4.27 0.10 0.64
C PHE A 128 3.45 1.35 0.96
N CYS A 129 3.82 2.09 2.02
CA CYS A 129 3.08 3.27 2.46
C CYS A 129 3.15 4.42 1.45
N ASN A 130 4.27 4.62 0.74
CA ASN A 130 4.35 5.65 -0.30
C ASN A 130 3.50 5.27 -1.52
N THR A 131 3.49 3.99 -1.90
CA THR A 131 2.70 3.52 -3.06
C THR A 131 1.19 3.55 -2.76
N VAL A 132 0.78 3.06 -1.59
CA VAL A 132 -0.64 2.98 -1.20
C VAL A 132 -1.18 4.33 -0.70
N GLY A 133 -0.35 5.12 -0.03
CA GLY A 133 -0.73 6.36 0.62
C GLY A 133 -1.64 6.17 1.84
N LYS A 134 -2.13 7.29 2.39
CA LYS A 134 -3.08 7.28 3.52
C LYS A 134 -4.43 6.67 3.11
N ALA A 135 -4.95 5.75 3.92
CA ALA A 135 -6.32 5.26 3.77
C ALA A 135 -7.32 6.38 4.12
N THR A 136 -8.22 6.70 3.19
CA THR A 136 -9.21 7.78 3.34
C THR A 136 -10.52 7.36 2.70
N THR A 137 -11.64 7.93 3.19
CA THR A 137 -12.97 7.74 2.60
C THR A 137 -13.03 8.21 1.14
N ALA A 138 -12.32 9.29 0.80
CA ALA A 138 -12.20 9.81 -0.57
C ALA A 138 -11.55 8.80 -1.54
N LYS A 139 -10.64 7.94 -1.04
CA LYS A 139 -10.07 6.82 -1.81
C LYS A 139 -10.95 5.56 -1.79
N GLY A 140 -12.14 5.64 -1.20
CA GLY A 140 -13.10 4.55 -1.10
C GLY A 140 -12.88 3.61 0.08
N TYR A 141 -11.92 3.88 0.98
CA TYR A 141 -11.73 3.05 2.16
C TYR A 141 -12.91 3.18 3.12
N GLN A 142 -13.28 2.07 3.74
CA GLN A 142 -14.37 1.94 4.69
C GLN A 142 -13.81 1.52 6.05
N GLU A 143 -14.55 1.79 7.12
CA GLU A 143 -14.13 1.38 8.45
C GLU A 143 -14.25 -0.13 8.62
N ALA A 144 -13.13 -0.78 8.91
CA ALA A 144 -13.05 -2.21 9.17
C ALA A 144 -12.20 -2.47 10.42
N ASP A 145 -12.16 -3.71 10.86
CA ASP A 145 -11.31 -4.10 11.98
C ASP A 145 -9.84 -3.75 11.71
N ILE A 146 -9.28 -2.93 12.59
CA ILE A 146 -7.86 -2.65 12.74
C ILE A 146 -7.44 -3.03 14.17
N TYR A 147 -6.17 -3.35 14.35
CA TYR A 147 -5.59 -3.53 15.67
C TYR A 147 -4.84 -2.27 16.05
N VAL A 148 -4.99 -1.77 17.29
CA VAL A 148 -4.24 -0.63 17.83
C VAL A 148 -3.88 -0.96 19.26
N ASN A 149 -2.58 -1.04 19.57
CA ASN A 149 -2.08 -1.40 20.91
C ASN A 149 -2.72 -2.70 21.43
N GLY A 150 -2.77 -3.72 20.58
CA GLY A 150 -3.38 -5.02 20.87
C GLY A 150 -4.90 -5.05 20.97
N LYS A 151 -5.59 -3.92 20.83
CA LYS A 151 -7.05 -3.84 20.88
C LYS A 151 -7.63 -3.71 19.47
N LYS A 152 -8.68 -4.48 19.21
CA LYS A 152 -9.49 -4.34 17.99
C LYS A 152 -10.29 -3.03 18.05
N LYS A 153 -10.24 -2.25 16.98
CA LYS A 153 -11.02 -1.03 16.77
C LYS A 153 -11.50 -0.98 15.32
N LYS A 154 -12.52 -0.18 15.03
CA LYS A 154 -12.87 0.16 13.65
C LYS A 154 -12.01 1.32 13.17
N GLY A 155 -11.55 1.24 11.92
CA GLY A 155 -10.77 2.29 11.29
C GLY A 155 -10.55 2.04 9.80
N LEU A 156 -10.15 3.09 9.10
CA LEU A 156 -9.89 3.03 7.65
C LEU A 156 -8.62 2.22 7.36
N GLY A 157 -8.65 1.40 6.31
CA GLY A 157 -7.50 0.59 5.91
C GLY A 157 -7.38 -0.75 6.64
N GLY A 158 -8.43 -1.19 7.34
CA GLY A 158 -8.49 -2.56 7.84
C GLY A 158 -8.29 -3.56 6.71
N GLY A 159 -7.23 -4.38 6.81
CA GLY A 159 -6.78 -5.30 5.75
C GLY A 159 -5.40 -4.98 5.16
N ASN A 160 -4.92 -3.73 5.25
CA ASN A 160 -3.66 -3.31 4.62
C ASN A 160 -2.44 -4.13 5.11
N CYS A 161 -2.36 -4.42 6.41
CA CYS A 161 -1.29 -5.25 6.96
C CYS A 161 -1.29 -6.69 6.41
N GLN A 162 -2.45 -7.27 6.08
CA GLN A 162 -2.50 -8.58 5.45
C GLN A 162 -1.96 -8.52 4.02
N VAL A 163 -2.29 -7.46 3.28
CA VAL A 163 -1.78 -7.25 1.92
C VAL A 163 -0.26 -7.06 1.93
N SER A 164 0.25 -6.21 2.84
CA SER A 164 1.69 -6.03 3.06
C SER A 164 2.39 -7.33 3.43
N THR A 165 1.85 -8.08 4.40
CA THR A 165 2.36 -9.41 4.81
C THR A 165 2.42 -10.38 3.63
N THR A 166 1.39 -10.40 2.78
CA THR A 166 1.34 -11.29 1.62
C THR A 166 2.45 -10.94 0.63
N LEU A 167 2.63 -9.64 0.34
CA LEU A 167 3.69 -9.16 -0.53
C LEU A 167 5.08 -9.45 0.04
N TYR A 168 5.30 -9.18 1.33
CA TYR A 168 6.56 -9.48 2.01
C TYR A 168 6.99 -10.94 1.84
N ASN A 169 6.07 -11.89 2.03
CA ASN A 169 6.38 -13.30 1.88
C ASN A 169 6.60 -13.74 0.42
N ALA A 170 6.06 -13.01 -0.57
CA ALA A 170 6.45 -13.22 -1.96
C ALA A 170 7.85 -12.67 -2.24
N VAL A 171 8.17 -11.49 -1.68
CA VAL A 171 9.49 -10.84 -1.80
C VAL A 171 10.59 -11.73 -1.23
N LEU A 172 10.38 -12.36 -0.07
CA LEU A 172 11.34 -13.28 0.54
C LEU A 172 11.70 -14.50 -0.33
N LYS A 173 10.89 -14.83 -1.33
CA LYS A 173 11.14 -15.95 -2.25
C LYS A 173 12.03 -15.57 -3.43
N VAL A 174 12.32 -14.29 -3.62
CA VAL A 174 13.10 -13.79 -4.75
C VAL A 174 14.50 -13.40 -4.28
N GLN A 175 15.52 -14.06 -4.84
CA GLN A 175 16.90 -13.68 -4.60
C GLN A 175 17.19 -12.28 -5.18
N GLY A 176 17.89 -11.45 -4.41
CA GLY A 176 18.24 -10.09 -4.82
C GLY A 176 17.20 -9.03 -4.48
N LEU A 177 16.06 -9.39 -3.88
CA LEU A 177 15.20 -8.43 -3.20
C LEU A 177 15.58 -8.34 -1.72
N GLU A 178 16.13 -7.20 -1.32
CA GLU A 178 16.59 -6.95 0.04
C GLU A 178 15.50 -6.25 0.85
N VAL A 179 15.08 -6.82 1.98
CA VAL A 179 14.12 -6.16 2.88
C VAL A 179 14.82 -5.06 3.65
N VAL A 180 14.44 -3.81 3.38
CA VAL A 180 15.03 -2.60 3.98
C VAL A 180 14.28 -2.19 5.25
N GLU A 181 12.98 -2.40 5.28
CA GLU A 181 12.14 -2.11 6.44
C GLU A 181 11.04 -3.16 6.57
N ARG A 182 10.92 -3.74 7.76
CA ARG A 182 9.84 -4.65 8.13
C ARG A 182 9.59 -4.53 9.63
N HIS A 183 8.33 -4.49 10.02
CA HIS A 183 7.90 -4.50 11.41
C HIS A 183 6.95 -5.68 11.63
N GLN A 184 7.01 -6.28 12.81
CA GLN A 184 6.06 -7.31 13.23
C GLN A 184 4.88 -6.67 13.98
N HIS A 185 3.73 -7.33 13.95
CA HIS A 185 2.63 -7.05 14.85
C HIS A 185 3.07 -7.42 16.27
N SER A 186 2.62 -6.63 17.25
CA SER A 186 2.80 -6.96 18.67
C SER A 186 1.96 -8.14 19.13
N ASN A 187 0.97 -8.56 18.35
CA ASN A 187 0.07 -9.67 18.65
C ASN A 187 -0.05 -10.60 17.45
N HIS A 188 -0.41 -11.85 17.74
CA HIS A 188 -0.65 -12.87 16.73
C HIS A 188 -1.68 -12.43 15.70
N VAL A 189 -1.39 -12.72 14.42
CA VAL A 189 -2.31 -12.50 13.30
C VAL A 189 -2.67 -13.84 12.65
N PRO A 190 -3.97 -14.14 12.45
CA PRO A 190 -4.41 -15.50 12.13
C PRO A 190 -4.07 -15.97 10.71
N TYR A 191 -3.60 -15.07 9.84
CA TYR A 191 -3.39 -15.33 8.40
C TYR A 191 -1.96 -15.71 8.03
N ILE A 192 -1.03 -15.75 8.98
CA ILE A 192 0.36 -16.14 8.76
C ILE A 192 0.99 -16.68 10.05
N GLN A 193 2.06 -17.45 9.94
CA GLN A 193 2.88 -17.85 11.07
C GLN A 193 3.57 -16.63 11.71
N ASP A 194 3.77 -16.66 13.03
CA ASP A 194 4.49 -15.63 13.77
C ASP A 194 5.89 -15.38 13.19
N GLY A 195 6.30 -14.11 13.17
CA GLY A 195 7.59 -13.66 12.62
C GLY A 195 7.62 -13.54 11.09
N LYS A 196 6.56 -13.98 10.39
CA LYS A 196 6.44 -13.84 8.92
C LYS A 196 5.47 -12.74 8.48
N ASP A 197 4.98 -11.95 9.40
CA ASP A 197 4.08 -10.83 9.14
C ASP A 197 4.84 -9.53 8.84
N ALA A 198 4.20 -8.59 8.14
CA ALA A 198 4.74 -7.25 7.90
C ALA A 198 3.65 -6.20 8.20
N ALA A 199 3.74 -5.59 9.38
CA ALA A 199 2.84 -4.54 9.83
C ALA A 199 3.16 -3.20 9.13
N VAL A 200 2.10 -2.47 8.76
CA VAL A 200 2.21 -1.15 8.12
C VAL A 200 1.21 -0.18 8.73
N ALA A 201 1.65 1.06 8.93
CA ALA A 201 0.83 2.15 9.41
C ALA A 201 1.36 3.44 8.77
N TYR A 202 0.57 4.04 7.87
CA TYR A 202 0.98 5.24 7.13
C TYR A 202 1.44 6.35 8.08
N GLY A 203 2.66 6.86 7.88
CA GLY A 203 3.29 7.86 8.74
C GLY A 203 4.06 7.31 9.95
N SER A 204 4.11 5.98 10.14
CA SER A 204 4.80 5.34 11.26
C SER A 204 5.62 4.11 10.83
N TYR A 205 4.96 3.05 10.35
CA TYR A 205 5.59 1.77 9.99
C TYR A 205 5.39 1.47 8.51
N ASP A 206 6.44 1.03 7.84
CA ASP A 206 6.38 0.67 6.43
C ASP A 206 6.94 -0.72 6.17
N PHE A 207 6.57 -1.27 5.02
CA PHE A 207 7.27 -2.39 4.42
C PHE A 207 8.02 -1.89 3.19
N LYS A 208 9.35 -2.00 3.23
CA LYS A 208 10.25 -1.57 2.16
C LYS A 208 11.17 -2.68 1.75
N PHE A 209 11.43 -2.77 0.45
CA PHE A 209 12.48 -3.62 -0.09
C PHE A 209 13.19 -2.92 -1.23
N LYS A 210 14.47 -3.22 -1.40
CA LYS A 210 15.30 -2.74 -2.50
C LYS A 210 15.43 -3.84 -3.54
N ASN A 211 15.23 -3.47 -4.80
CA ASN A 211 15.53 -4.35 -5.92
C ASN A 211 17.04 -4.29 -6.23
N ASN A 212 17.81 -5.24 -5.71
CA ASN A 212 19.23 -5.39 -6.05
C ASN A 212 19.45 -6.36 -7.22
N THR A 213 18.39 -6.73 -7.97
CA THR A 213 18.53 -7.50 -9.21
C THR A 213 18.86 -6.58 -10.39
N GLU A 214 19.31 -7.16 -11.49
CA GLU A 214 19.59 -6.43 -12.74
C GLU A 214 18.33 -6.23 -13.61
N LYS A 215 17.16 -6.68 -13.15
CA LYS A 215 15.91 -6.63 -13.90
C LYS A 215 14.85 -5.80 -13.20
N THR A 216 13.99 -5.15 -13.98
CA THR A 216 12.78 -4.51 -13.46
C THR A 216 11.84 -5.58 -12.91
N ILE A 217 11.39 -5.38 -11.69
CA ILE A 217 10.44 -6.28 -11.04
C ILE A 217 9.04 -5.68 -11.09
N LYS A 218 8.03 -6.47 -11.45
CA LYS A 218 6.62 -6.06 -11.40
C LYS A 218 5.88 -6.80 -10.29
N ILE A 219 5.23 -6.04 -9.42
CA ILE A 219 4.33 -6.53 -8.38
C ILE A 219 2.94 -6.68 -8.97
N VAL A 220 2.31 -7.83 -8.80
CA VAL A 220 0.90 -8.07 -9.14
C VAL A 220 0.20 -8.58 -7.90
N MET A 221 -0.85 -7.86 -7.50
CA MET A 221 -1.68 -8.22 -6.35
C MET A 221 -3.07 -8.63 -6.83
N GLU A 222 -3.54 -9.76 -6.34
CA GLU A 222 -4.86 -10.31 -6.61
C GLU A 222 -5.57 -10.58 -5.29
N ASN A 223 -6.89 -10.43 -5.27
CA ASN A 223 -7.70 -10.82 -4.14
C ASN A 223 -8.99 -11.49 -4.60
N THR A 224 -9.41 -12.48 -3.82
CA THR A 224 -10.76 -13.04 -3.84
C THR A 224 -11.40 -12.83 -2.48
N THR A 225 -12.63 -13.29 -2.28
CA THR A 225 -13.26 -13.27 -0.95
C THR A 225 -12.53 -14.13 0.07
N GLN A 226 -11.70 -15.09 -0.38
CA GLN A 226 -11.04 -16.07 0.46
C GLN A 226 -9.53 -15.86 0.62
N ASN A 227 -8.88 -15.18 -0.32
CA ASN A 227 -7.42 -15.08 -0.32
C ASN A 227 -6.94 -13.73 -0.85
N VAL A 228 -5.80 -13.28 -0.32
CA VAL A 228 -4.94 -12.29 -0.96
C VAL A 228 -3.75 -13.03 -1.56
N THR A 229 -3.37 -12.70 -2.78
CA THR A 229 -2.22 -13.29 -3.47
C THR A 229 -1.30 -12.21 -4.00
N ALA A 230 -0.02 -12.33 -3.71
CA ALA A 230 1.05 -11.54 -4.30
C ALA A 230 1.81 -12.40 -5.31
N LYS A 231 2.06 -11.84 -6.48
CA LYS A 231 2.92 -12.40 -7.52
C LYS A 231 3.99 -11.39 -7.89
N ILE A 232 5.18 -11.88 -8.18
CA ILE A 232 6.32 -11.07 -8.61
C ILE A 232 6.75 -11.57 -9.98
N TYR A 233 6.88 -10.65 -10.93
CA TYR A 233 7.33 -10.90 -12.29
C TYR A 233 8.65 -10.18 -12.56
N SER A 234 9.46 -10.73 -13.47
CA SER A 234 10.74 -10.18 -13.92
C SER A 234 10.98 -10.47 -15.40
#